data_AF-A0A537HT66-F1
#
_entry.id   AF-A0A537HT66-F1
#
_cell.length_a   1.000
_cell.length_b   1.000
_cell.length_c   1.000
_cell.angle_alpha   90.00
_cell.angle_beta   90.00
_cell.angle_gamma   90.00
#
_symmetry.space_group_name_H-M   'P 1'
#
loop_
_entity.id
_entity.type
_entity.pdbx_description
1 polymer ?
#
loop_
_entity_poly.entity_id
_entity_poly.type
_entity_poly.pdbx_seq_one_letter_code
_entity_poly.pdbx_strand_id
1 'polypeptide(L)'
;MHGIVDSMWLTKPDATAADYEELCAVIKKDLDLPLSFEGLYKWIVFLNSKTGPQAPVLNRYYGIFQDRTLKVRGIDVRRHDTPKIVEKCQTQMLGILKEADNSREFQALIPQVLNTLREYASKLRSGTVPIEELIITKNLSKMPNEYTHRVPQAIAAQCLIDEGGTVHAGQQVSYVLTIDTSTIPENQALPPELADDSTVYDSERYVDLLVSSTANLLLPFGYDVKSLTASLR
;
A
#
# COMPACT_ATOMS: atom_id res chain seq x y z
N MET A 1 3.42 21.07 -13.57
CA MET A 1 4.78 20.74 -13.10
C MET A 1 4.67 20.24 -11.68
N HIS A 2 5.28 19.11 -11.38
CA HIS A 2 5.41 18.57 -10.01
C HIS A 2 6.91 18.37 -9.75
N GLY A 3 7.36 18.54 -8.51
CA GLY A 3 8.78 18.42 -8.16
C GLY A 3 8.94 17.93 -6.74
N ILE A 4 9.95 17.07 -6.56
CA ILE A 4 10.41 16.57 -5.26
C ILE A 4 11.90 16.88 -5.14
N VAL A 5 12.53 16.48 -4.03
CA VAL A 5 13.93 16.85 -3.72
C VAL A 5 14.90 16.51 -4.85
N ASP A 6 14.73 15.35 -5.49
CA ASP A 6 15.66 14.81 -6.48
C ASP A 6 15.07 14.61 -7.88
N SER A 7 13.78 14.94 -8.09
CA SER A 7 13.07 14.62 -9.34
C SER A 7 12.03 15.68 -9.71
N MET A 8 11.81 15.89 -11.01
CA MET A 8 10.78 16.79 -11.53
C MET A 8 9.96 16.14 -12.63
N TRP A 9 8.66 16.43 -12.66
CA TRP A 9 7.71 16.05 -13.70
C TRP A 9 7.25 17.30 -14.43
N LEU A 10 7.58 17.35 -15.72
CA LEU A 10 7.27 18.45 -16.61
C LEU A 10 6.18 18.06 -17.61
N THR A 11 5.48 19.06 -18.10
CA THR A 11 4.46 18.87 -19.13
C THR A 11 4.57 20.03 -20.11
N LYS A 12 4.79 19.70 -21.38
CA LYS A 12 4.79 20.62 -22.51
C LYS A 12 3.97 19.95 -23.62
N PRO A 13 2.95 20.64 -24.19
CA PRO A 13 2.21 20.12 -25.34
C PRO A 13 3.15 19.72 -26.47
N ASP A 14 2.87 18.59 -27.12
CA ASP A 14 3.60 18.06 -28.27
C ASP A 14 5.11 17.78 -28.04
N ALA A 15 5.55 17.79 -26.78
CA ALA A 15 6.93 17.50 -26.43
C ALA A 15 7.26 16.02 -26.58
N THR A 16 8.40 15.76 -27.20
CA THR A 16 8.98 14.43 -27.39
C THR A 16 10.00 14.10 -26.30
N ALA A 17 10.47 12.86 -26.24
CA ALA A 17 11.56 12.48 -25.35
C ALA A 17 12.82 13.33 -25.61
N ALA A 18 13.11 13.63 -26.88
CA ALA A 18 14.26 14.43 -27.28
C ALA A 18 14.21 15.86 -26.72
N ASP A 19 13.02 16.49 -26.67
CA ASP A 19 12.86 17.81 -26.05
C ASP A 19 13.30 17.81 -24.58
N TYR A 20 12.98 16.75 -23.83
CA TYR A 20 13.34 16.63 -22.42
C TYR A 20 14.80 16.23 -22.24
N GLU A 21 15.37 15.40 -23.11
CA GLU A 21 16.80 15.07 -23.12
C GLU A 21 17.66 16.31 -23.39
N GLU A 22 17.25 17.16 -24.34
CA GLU A 22 17.90 18.44 -24.62
C GLU A 22 17.84 19.37 -23.39
N LEU A 23 16.67 19.47 -22.75
CA LEU A 23 16.52 20.23 -21.52
C LEU A 23 17.47 19.71 -20.41
N CYS A 24 17.60 18.38 -20.28
CA CYS A 24 18.53 17.78 -19.33
C CYS A 24 19.98 18.18 -19.63
N ALA A 25 20.37 18.18 -20.91
CA ALA A 25 21.71 18.56 -21.34
C ALA A 25 22.03 20.05 -21.05
N VAL A 26 21.08 20.95 -21.30
CA VAL A 26 21.21 22.38 -21.00
C VAL A 26 21.38 22.60 -19.49
N ILE A 27 20.49 22.04 -18.67
CA ILE A 27 20.56 22.17 -17.20
C ILE A 27 21.89 21.61 -16.66
N LYS A 28 22.31 20.45 -17.14
CA LYS A 28 23.56 19.80 -16.73
C LYS A 28 24.77 20.68 -17.07
N LYS A 29 24.78 21.32 -18.24
CA LYS A 29 25.87 22.22 -18.65
C LYS A 29 25.93 23.48 -17.78
N ASP A 30 24.78 24.04 -17.43
CA ASP A 30 24.71 25.32 -16.72
C ASP A 30 24.91 25.16 -15.21
N LEU A 31 24.47 24.04 -14.62
CA LEU A 31 24.49 23.83 -13.16
C LEU A 31 25.51 22.78 -12.69
N ASP A 32 26.18 22.07 -13.60
CA ASP A 32 27.07 20.93 -13.29
C ASP A 32 26.41 19.85 -12.41
N LEU A 33 25.10 19.64 -12.60
CA LEU A 33 24.32 18.66 -11.84
C LEU A 33 24.10 17.38 -12.65
N PRO A 34 24.30 16.19 -12.07
CA PRO A 34 23.97 14.93 -12.73
C PRO A 34 22.46 14.78 -12.84
N LEU A 35 21.92 15.07 -14.03
CA LEU A 35 20.50 14.98 -14.33
C LEU A 35 20.28 14.01 -15.50
N SER A 36 19.24 13.19 -15.41
CA SER A 36 18.89 12.18 -16.41
C SER A 36 17.40 12.19 -16.69
N PHE A 37 17.04 12.06 -17.97
CA PHE A 37 15.67 11.83 -18.38
C PHE A 37 15.24 10.40 -18.02
N GLU A 38 14.15 10.26 -17.26
CA GLU A 38 13.66 8.95 -16.83
C GLU A 38 12.68 8.31 -17.83
N GLY A 39 11.78 9.11 -18.42
CA GLY A 39 10.78 8.60 -19.35
C GLY A 39 9.53 9.47 -19.46
N LEU A 40 8.71 9.19 -20.48
CA LEU A 40 7.42 9.83 -20.69
C LEU A 40 6.29 9.02 -20.06
N TYR A 41 5.45 9.67 -19.26
CA TYR A 41 4.25 9.07 -18.70
C TYR A 41 3.06 9.19 -19.66
N LYS A 42 2.22 8.15 -19.75
CA LYS A 42 0.86 8.29 -20.29
C LYS A 42 -0.03 9.01 -19.29
N TRP A 43 0.08 8.60 -18.02
CA TRP A 43 -0.54 9.24 -16.89
C TRP A 43 0.24 8.94 -15.61
N ILE A 44 0.07 9.81 -14.62
CA ILE A 44 0.63 9.69 -13.28
C ILE A 44 -0.36 10.28 -12.27
N VAL A 45 -0.45 9.64 -11.11
CA VAL A 45 -1.30 10.04 -9.99
C VAL A 45 -0.39 10.32 -8.79
N PHE A 46 -0.44 11.56 -8.30
CA PHE A 46 0.24 11.97 -7.06
C PHE A 46 -0.72 11.85 -5.89
N LEU A 47 -0.26 11.27 -4.79
CA LEU A 47 -1.08 10.94 -3.63
C LEU A 47 -0.82 11.90 -2.46
N ASN A 48 -1.88 12.26 -1.75
CA ASN A 48 -1.80 13.11 -0.56
C ASN A 48 -1.16 12.39 0.63
N SER A 49 -0.74 13.16 1.64
CA SER A 49 -0.28 12.61 2.92
C SER A 49 -1.37 11.85 3.66
N LYS A 50 -0.98 10.79 4.39
CA LYS A 50 -1.85 10.14 5.39
C LYS A 50 -1.96 10.95 6.69
N THR A 51 -0.97 11.80 7.01
CA THR A 51 -0.82 12.45 8.33
C THR A 51 -1.28 13.91 8.36
N GLY A 52 -1.70 14.48 7.24
CA GLY A 52 -2.36 15.79 7.20
C GLY A 52 -2.38 16.43 5.81
N PRO A 53 -3.46 17.15 5.44
CA PRO A 53 -3.61 17.78 4.12
C PRO A 53 -2.60 18.90 3.83
N GLN A 54 -1.82 19.33 4.81
CA GLN A 54 -0.89 20.48 4.74
C GLN A 54 0.57 20.12 4.43
N ALA A 55 0.92 18.83 4.40
CA ALA A 55 2.28 18.39 4.08
C ALA A 55 2.25 17.54 2.80
N PRO A 56 2.81 17.99 1.66
CA PRO A 56 2.93 17.14 0.48
C PRO A 56 3.84 15.95 0.81
N VAL A 57 3.34 14.72 0.70
CA VAL A 57 4.23 13.54 0.72
C VAL A 57 4.74 13.35 -0.69
N LEU A 58 5.85 14.03 -0.94
CA LEU A 58 6.58 14.07 -2.21
C LEU A 58 6.87 12.65 -2.76
N ASN A 59 6.92 11.63 -1.92
CA ASN A 59 7.35 10.28 -2.33
C ASN A 59 6.19 9.27 -2.55
N ARG A 60 4.95 9.73 -2.74
CA ARG A 60 3.79 8.85 -3.00
C ARG A 60 3.15 9.14 -4.34
N TYR A 61 3.39 8.26 -5.31
CA TYR A 61 2.78 8.35 -6.63
C TYR A 61 2.79 6.99 -7.33
N TYR A 62 1.94 6.86 -8.34
CA TYR A 62 1.99 5.77 -9.29
C TYR A 62 1.59 6.26 -10.68
N GLY A 63 2.14 5.64 -11.72
CA GLY A 63 1.91 6.04 -13.09
C GLY A 63 2.39 4.98 -14.05
N ILE A 64 2.05 5.12 -15.32
CA ILE A 64 2.59 4.26 -16.38
C ILE A 64 3.37 5.11 -17.38
N PHE A 65 4.50 4.57 -17.80
CA PHE A 65 5.27 5.10 -18.90
C PHE A 65 4.60 4.78 -20.25
N GLN A 66 5.04 5.43 -21.32
CA GLN A 66 4.54 5.19 -22.69
C GLN A 66 4.71 3.74 -23.15
N ASP A 67 5.76 3.05 -22.70
CA ASP A 67 6.03 1.63 -22.92
C ASP A 67 5.13 0.70 -22.06
N ARG A 68 4.19 1.28 -21.30
CA ARG A 68 3.31 0.63 -20.32
C ARG A 68 4.05 0.02 -19.11
N THR A 69 5.29 0.42 -18.84
CA THR A 69 5.98 0.07 -17.61
C THR A 69 5.33 0.81 -16.43
N LEU A 70 4.98 0.07 -15.37
CA LEU A 70 4.35 0.62 -14.18
C LEU A 70 5.40 1.20 -13.23
N LYS A 71 5.29 2.49 -12.90
CA LYS A 71 6.08 3.16 -11.87
C LYS A 71 5.25 3.31 -10.60
N VAL A 72 5.81 2.89 -9.47
CA VAL A 72 5.16 2.94 -8.16
C VAL A 72 6.15 3.43 -7.10
N ARG A 73 5.73 4.40 -6.26
CA ARG A 73 6.45 4.87 -5.09
C ARG A 73 5.50 5.09 -3.91
N GLY A 74 5.88 4.60 -2.72
CA GLY A 74 5.20 4.95 -1.47
C GLY A 74 3.75 4.45 -1.33
N ILE A 75 3.39 3.37 -2.02
CA ILE A 75 2.08 2.70 -1.87
C ILE A 75 2.25 1.25 -1.39
N ASP A 76 1.15 0.63 -1.00
CA ASP A 76 1.10 -0.60 -0.20
C ASP A 76 1.76 -1.83 -0.88
N VAL A 77 1.69 -1.97 -2.21
CA VAL A 77 2.31 -3.08 -2.97
C VAL A 77 3.84 -3.16 -2.81
N ARG A 78 4.51 -2.08 -2.39
CA ARG A 78 5.95 -2.04 -2.14
C ARG A 78 6.32 -2.02 -0.66
N ARG A 79 5.33 -2.09 0.24
CA ARG A 79 5.57 -2.03 1.68
C ARG A 79 5.72 -3.43 2.25
N HIS A 80 6.79 -3.65 3.01
CA HIS A 80 7.06 -4.93 3.69
C HIS A 80 6.01 -5.30 4.74
N ASP A 81 5.29 -4.31 5.27
CA ASP A 81 4.25 -4.50 6.29
C ASP A 81 2.84 -4.72 5.70
N THR A 82 2.74 -4.97 4.38
CA THR A 82 1.48 -5.25 3.70
C THR A 82 1.32 -6.75 3.50
N PRO A 83 0.21 -7.37 3.97
CA PRO A 83 -0.01 -8.80 3.79
C PRO A 83 -0.24 -9.14 2.31
N LYS A 84 0.11 -10.38 1.93
CA LYS A 84 0.12 -10.80 0.51
C LYS A 84 -1.24 -10.65 -0.16
N ILE A 85 -2.33 -10.88 0.56
CA ILE A 85 -3.69 -10.70 0.03
C ILE A 85 -3.96 -9.25 -0.41
N VAL A 86 -3.44 -8.26 0.33
CA VAL A 86 -3.57 -6.83 0.00
C VAL A 86 -2.65 -6.46 -1.16
N GLU A 87 -1.42 -7.01 -1.19
CA GLU A 87 -0.48 -6.85 -2.30
C GLU A 87 -1.09 -7.37 -3.61
N LYS A 88 -1.68 -8.58 -3.60
CA LYS A 88 -2.34 -9.20 -4.76
C LYS A 88 -3.52 -8.35 -5.25
N CYS A 89 -4.38 -7.90 -4.34
CA CYS A 89 -5.49 -7.03 -4.66
C CYS A 89 -5.01 -5.72 -5.32
N GLN A 90 -4.07 -5.01 -4.70
CA GLN A 90 -3.55 -3.75 -5.24
C GLN A 90 -2.83 -3.94 -6.58
N THR A 91 -2.10 -5.06 -6.75
CA THR A 91 -1.43 -5.40 -8.02
C THR A 91 -2.45 -5.62 -9.14
N GLN A 92 -3.53 -6.34 -8.87
CA GLN A 92 -4.59 -6.56 -9.86
C GLN A 92 -5.29 -5.25 -10.24
N MET A 93 -5.57 -4.39 -9.26
CA MET A 93 -6.13 -3.05 -9.50
C MET A 93 -5.21 -2.19 -10.38
N LEU A 94 -3.90 -2.17 -10.10
CA LEU A 94 -2.92 -1.45 -10.90
C LEU A 94 -2.79 -2.05 -12.32
N GLY A 95 -2.94 -3.37 -12.45
CA GLY A 95 -3.00 -4.07 -13.74
C GLY A 95 -4.18 -3.61 -14.59
N ILE A 96 -5.36 -3.42 -13.99
CA ILE A 96 -6.52 -2.84 -14.66
C ILE A 96 -6.21 -1.40 -15.10
N LEU A 97 -5.80 -0.55 -14.16
CA LEU A 97 -5.56 0.88 -14.43
C LEU A 97 -4.50 1.12 -15.51
N LYS A 98 -3.50 0.23 -15.62
CA LYS A 98 -2.44 0.27 -16.63
C LYS A 98 -2.96 0.24 -18.08
N GLU A 99 -4.18 -0.23 -18.31
CA GLU A 99 -4.77 -0.27 -19.66
C GLU A 99 -5.25 1.09 -20.18
N ALA A 100 -5.40 2.10 -19.31
CA ALA A 100 -5.80 3.43 -19.72
C ALA A 100 -4.66 4.20 -20.40
N ASP A 101 -4.97 4.89 -21.50
CA ASP A 101 -4.02 5.78 -22.18
C ASP A 101 -4.11 7.24 -21.74
N ASN A 102 -5.18 7.62 -21.03
CA ASN A 102 -5.41 8.99 -20.57
C ASN A 102 -6.31 9.02 -19.31
N SER A 103 -6.49 10.22 -18.75
CA SER A 103 -7.27 10.42 -17.52
C SER A 103 -8.75 10.06 -17.62
N ARG A 104 -9.34 10.14 -18.82
CA ARG A 104 -10.75 9.77 -19.06
C ARG A 104 -10.92 8.26 -19.03
N GLU A 105 -10.07 7.54 -19.76
CA GLU A 105 -10.04 6.08 -19.75
C GLU A 105 -9.70 5.53 -18.36
N PHE A 106 -8.75 6.17 -17.66
CA PHE A 106 -8.41 5.81 -16.28
C PHE A 106 -9.66 5.82 -15.39
N GLN A 107 -10.44 6.91 -15.43
CA GLN A 107 -11.65 7.03 -14.64
C GLN A 107 -12.74 6.02 -15.06
N ALA A 108 -12.81 5.68 -16.35
CA ALA A 108 -13.74 4.67 -16.85
C ALA A 108 -13.42 3.25 -16.35
N LEU A 109 -12.19 2.99 -15.90
CA LEU A 109 -11.75 1.70 -15.34
C LEU A 109 -11.99 1.57 -13.83
N ILE A 110 -12.28 2.67 -13.13
CA ILE A 110 -12.53 2.66 -11.67
C ILE A 110 -13.63 1.65 -11.27
N PRO A 111 -14.77 1.51 -11.97
CA PRO A 111 -15.75 0.48 -11.63
C PRO A 111 -15.19 -0.94 -11.62
N GLN A 112 -14.27 -1.28 -12.53
CA GLN A 112 -13.61 -2.60 -12.56
C GLN A 112 -12.65 -2.77 -11.36
N VAL A 113 -11.91 -1.72 -11.01
CA VAL A 113 -11.07 -1.69 -9.80
C VAL A 113 -11.89 -1.94 -8.54
N LEU A 114 -13.08 -1.31 -8.44
CA LEU A 114 -13.99 -1.53 -7.31
C LEU A 114 -14.57 -2.95 -7.29
N ASN A 115 -14.77 -3.59 -8.45
CA ASN A 115 -15.14 -5.02 -8.50
C ASN A 115 -14.03 -5.91 -7.93
N THR A 116 -12.77 -5.63 -8.25
CA THR A 116 -11.64 -6.34 -7.63
C THR A 116 -11.64 -6.19 -6.11
N LEU A 117 -11.93 -5.01 -5.57
CA LEU A 117 -12.08 -4.83 -4.12
C LEU A 117 -13.17 -5.76 -3.55
N ARG A 118 -14.34 -5.83 -4.19
CA ARG A 118 -15.46 -6.69 -3.77
C ARG A 118 -15.09 -8.17 -3.81
N GLU A 119 -14.41 -8.61 -4.87
CA GLU A 119 -13.96 -10.00 -5.03
C GLU A 119 -13.03 -10.42 -3.89
N TYR A 120 -12.00 -9.61 -3.59
CA TYR A 120 -11.07 -9.92 -2.50
C TYR A 120 -11.72 -9.82 -1.12
N ALA A 121 -12.63 -8.87 -0.92
CA ALA A 121 -13.41 -8.78 0.32
C ALA A 121 -14.29 -10.04 0.51
N SER A 122 -14.94 -10.51 -0.55
CA SER A 122 -15.72 -11.76 -0.52
C SER A 122 -14.83 -12.97 -0.22
N LYS A 123 -13.64 -13.05 -0.82
CA LYS A 123 -12.67 -14.12 -0.56
C LYS A 123 -12.19 -14.13 0.89
N LEU A 124 -11.94 -12.97 1.49
CA LEU A 124 -11.61 -12.87 2.91
C LEU A 124 -12.78 -13.31 3.79
N ARG A 125 -14.00 -12.89 3.46
CA ARG A 125 -15.21 -13.23 4.22
C ARG A 125 -15.60 -14.71 4.11
N SER A 126 -15.18 -15.42 3.06
CA SER A 126 -15.40 -16.86 2.94
C SER A 126 -14.50 -17.71 3.82
N GLY A 127 -13.48 -17.13 4.48
CA GLY A 127 -12.59 -17.89 5.37
C GLY A 127 -11.61 -18.82 4.64
N THR A 128 -11.45 -18.68 3.32
CA THR A 128 -10.68 -19.61 2.47
C THR A 128 -9.29 -19.09 2.12
N VAL A 129 -8.89 -17.93 2.63
CA VAL A 129 -7.56 -17.37 2.38
C VAL A 129 -6.54 -18.08 3.28
N PRO A 130 -5.46 -18.65 2.72
CA PRO A 130 -4.40 -19.28 3.51
C PRO A 130 -3.74 -18.30 4.47
N ILE A 131 -3.36 -18.76 5.66
CA ILE A 131 -2.73 -17.93 6.71
C ILE A 131 -1.45 -17.25 6.21
N GLU A 132 -0.69 -17.91 5.33
CA GLU A 132 0.54 -17.37 4.75
C GLU A 132 0.29 -16.10 3.93
N GLU A 133 -0.91 -15.95 3.35
CA GLU A 133 -1.28 -14.75 2.61
C GLU A 133 -1.71 -13.57 3.53
N LEU A 134 -1.91 -13.86 4.81
CA LEU A 134 -2.44 -12.94 5.82
C LEU A 134 -1.35 -12.40 6.74
N ILE A 135 -0.14 -12.96 6.71
CA ILE A 135 0.97 -12.54 7.58
C ILE A 135 1.29 -11.05 7.38
N ILE A 136 1.32 -10.31 8.49
CA ILE A 136 1.75 -8.92 8.56
C ILE A 136 3.05 -8.86 9.36
N THR A 137 4.08 -8.22 8.80
CA THR A 137 5.37 -8.05 9.48
C THR A 137 5.60 -6.60 9.85
N LYS A 138 5.90 -6.33 11.12
CA LYS A 138 6.20 -4.97 11.60
C LYS A 138 7.42 -4.94 12.52
N ASN A 139 8.13 -3.82 12.49
CA ASN A 139 9.17 -3.53 13.46
C ASN A 139 8.56 -3.18 14.82
N LEU A 140 9.08 -3.78 15.88
CA LEU A 140 8.87 -3.32 17.23
C LEU A 140 9.68 -2.05 17.47
N SER A 141 9.00 -0.96 17.79
CA SER A 141 9.64 0.30 18.20
C SER A 141 10.06 0.31 19.66
N LYS A 142 9.51 -0.58 20.48
CA LYS A 142 9.72 -0.69 21.93
C LYS A 142 9.59 -2.16 22.37
N MET A 143 9.94 -2.48 23.61
CA MET A 143 9.60 -3.79 24.17
C MET A 143 8.08 -3.94 24.33
N PRO A 144 7.52 -5.17 24.28
CA PRO A 144 6.07 -5.39 24.37
C PRO A 144 5.42 -4.76 25.62
N ASN A 145 6.10 -4.83 26.75
CA ASN A 145 5.66 -4.25 28.03
C ASN A 145 5.74 -2.71 28.11
N GLU A 146 6.40 -2.05 27.17
CA GLU A 146 6.55 -0.60 27.11
C GLU A 146 5.49 0.08 26.23
N TYR A 147 4.64 -0.70 25.56
CA TYR A 147 3.53 -0.17 24.77
C TYR A 147 2.37 0.24 25.67
N THR A 148 1.98 1.52 25.62
CA THR A 148 0.82 2.05 26.35
C THR A 148 -0.51 1.45 25.85
N HIS A 149 -0.57 1.08 24.58
CA HIS A 149 -1.72 0.43 23.96
C HIS A 149 -1.34 -0.95 23.46
N ARG A 150 -2.23 -1.93 23.64
CA ARG A 150 -2.05 -3.29 23.11
C ARG A 150 -2.24 -3.29 21.59
N VAL A 151 -1.14 -3.05 20.88
CA VAL A 151 -1.09 -3.10 19.42
C VAL A 151 -0.79 -4.53 18.94
N PRO A 152 -1.26 -4.96 17.75
CA PRO A 152 -1.11 -6.34 17.26
C PRO A 152 0.32 -6.87 17.31
N GLN A 153 1.30 -6.08 16.90
CA GLN A 153 2.71 -6.49 16.95
C GLN A 153 3.24 -6.68 18.39
N ALA A 154 2.73 -5.94 19.36
CA ALA A 154 3.11 -6.09 20.76
C ALA A 154 2.42 -7.32 21.39
N ILE A 155 1.18 -7.60 21.01
CA ILE A 155 0.45 -8.81 21.42
C ILE A 155 1.18 -10.06 20.91
N ALA A 156 1.46 -10.13 19.61
CA ALA A 156 2.18 -11.27 19.04
C ALA A 156 3.59 -11.44 19.65
N ALA A 157 4.29 -10.34 19.89
CA ALA A 157 5.58 -10.38 20.58
C ALA A 157 5.48 -10.91 22.02
N GLN A 158 4.41 -10.58 22.74
CA GLN A 158 4.16 -11.13 24.07
C GLN A 158 3.88 -12.63 24.01
N CYS A 159 3.07 -13.11 23.06
CA CYS A 159 2.84 -14.54 22.86
C CYS A 159 4.16 -15.30 22.64
N LEU A 160 5.08 -14.75 21.84
CA LEU A 160 6.40 -15.37 21.63
C LEU A 160 7.22 -15.44 22.91
N ILE A 161 7.12 -14.45 23.80
CA ILE A 161 7.81 -14.46 25.10
C ILE A 161 7.21 -15.52 26.02
N ASP A 162 5.88 -15.63 26.04
CA ASP A 162 5.16 -16.58 26.89
C ASP A 162 5.46 -18.03 26.51
N GLU A 163 5.71 -18.30 25.22
CA GLU A 163 6.21 -19.59 24.70
C GLU A 163 7.72 -19.81 24.94
N GLY A 164 8.37 -18.97 25.74
CA GLY A 164 9.79 -19.08 26.12
C GLY A 164 10.77 -18.47 25.11
N GLY A 165 10.28 -17.73 24.11
CA GLY A 165 11.09 -17.00 23.16
C GLY A 165 11.66 -15.69 23.72
N THR A 166 12.56 -15.07 22.96
CA THR A 166 13.15 -13.77 23.27
C THR A 166 12.85 -12.76 22.17
N VAL A 167 12.40 -11.57 22.55
CA VAL A 167 12.10 -10.48 21.61
C VAL A 167 12.79 -9.19 22.04
N HIS A 168 13.31 -8.43 21.07
CA HIS A 168 14.02 -7.17 21.31
C HIS A 168 13.38 -5.99 20.59
N ALA A 169 13.57 -4.78 21.14
CA ALA A 169 13.24 -3.55 20.43
C ALA A 169 14.05 -3.45 19.12
N GLY A 170 13.40 -3.02 18.05
CA GLY A 170 13.96 -2.98 16.70
C GLY A 170 13.78 -4.28 15.90
N GLN A 171 13.38 -5.39 16.54
CA GLN A 171 13.14 -6.66 15.86
C GLN A 171 11.86 -6.62 15.02
N GLN A 172 11.85 -7.35 13.91
CA GLN A 172 10.65 -7.63 13.13
C GLN A 172 9.82 -8.72 13.79
N VAL A 173 8.53 -8.47 13.94
CA VAL A 173 7.54 -9.43 14.42
C VAL A 173 6.49 -9.62 13.36
N SER A 174 6.25 -10.88 13.01
CA SER A 174 5.20 -11.32 12.11
C SER A 174 4.00 -11.77 12.91
N TYR A 175 2.81 -11.45 12.42
CA TYR A 175 1.56 -11.82 13.07
C TYR A 175 0.40 -11.89 12.09
N VAL A 176 -0.64 -12.60 12.49
CA VAL A 176 -1.92 -12.72 11.79
C VAL A 176 -3.00 -12.16 12.69
N LEU A 177 -3.89 -11.33 12.15
CA LEU A 177 -5.06 -10.82 12.86
C LEU A 177 -6.10 -11.92 13.04
N THR A 178 -6.43 -12.25 14.28
CA THR A 178 -7.35 -13.33 14.66
C THR A 178 -8.62 -12.78 15.32
N ILE A 179 -9.72 -13.54 15.22
CA ILE A 179 -10.98 -13.20 15.88
C ILE A 179 -10.84 -13.47 17.38
N ASP A 180 -11.14 -12.47 18.20
CA ASP A 180 -11.30 -12.63 19.64
C ASP A 180 -12.63 -13.37 19.90
N THR A 181 -12.57 -14.68 20.08
CA THR A 181 -13.74 -15.48 20.50
C THR A 181 -14.01 -15.36 22.01
N SER A 182 -13.16 -14.65 22.76
CA SER A 182 -13.12 -14.73 24.21
C SER A 182 -13.05 -13.37 24.93
N THR A 183 -13.53 -12.24 24.42
CA THR A 183 -13.48 -10.91 25.10
C THR A 183 -12.10 -10.48 25.66
N ILE A 184 -11.02 -11.18 25.32
CA ILE A 184 -9.69 -10.93 25.85
C ILE A 184 -8.87 -10.36 24.69
N PRO A 185 -8.44 -9.09 24.77
CA PRO A 185 -7.66 -8.42 23.73
C PRO A 185 -6.35 -9.14 23.32
N GLU A 186 -5.91 -10.13 24.08
CA GLU A 186 -4.68 -10.91 23.92
C GLU A 186 -4.77 -11.86 22.71
N ASN A 187 -5.97 -12.16 22.22
CA ASN A 187 -6.18 -13.08 21.08
C ASN A 187 -6.44 -12.34 19.75
N GLN A 188 -6.09 -11.06 19.65
CA GLN A 188 -6.32 -10.24 18.44
C GLN A 188 -5.19 -10.33 17.41
N ALA A 189 -4.06 -10.95 17.77
CA ALA A 189 -2.93 -11.19 16.89
C ALA A 189 -2.15 -12.41 17.34
N LEU A 190 -1.81 -13.30 16.40
CA LEU A 190 -1.08 -14.53 16.67
C LEU A 190 0.18 -14.59 15.80
N PRO A 191 1.36 -14.95 16.35
CA PRO A 191 2.52 -15.30 15.54
C PRO A 191 2.18 -16.45 14.57
N PRO A 192 2.59 -16.38 13.30
CA PRO A 192 2.25 -17.43 12.33
C PRO A 192 2.82 -18.80 12.72
N GLU A 193 3.89 -18.86 13.52
CA GLU A 193 4.49 -20.09 14.03
C GLU A 193 3.59 -20.81 15.05
N LEU A 194 2.65 -20.09 15.66
CA LEU A 194 1.69 -20.62 16.63
C LEU A 194 0.29 -20.85 16.02
N ALA A 195 0.10 -20.52 14.74
CA ALA A 195 -1.15 -20.77 14.04
C ALA A 195 -1.29 -22.25 13.67
N ASP A 196 -2.51 -22.76 13.82
CA ASP A 196 -2.87 -24.14 13.52
C ASP A 196 -4.15 -24.21 12.65
N ASP A 197 -4.59 -25.43 12.32
CA ASP A 197 -5.79 -25.67 11.50
C ASP A 197 -7.09 -25.13 12.13
N SER A 198 -7.08 -24.84 13.43
CA SER A 198 -8.23 -24.28 14.16
C SER A 198 -8.24 -22.75 14.18
N THR A 199 -7.15 -22.11 13.73
CA THR A 199 -6.96 -20.68 13.78
C THR A 199 -7.89 -19.95 12.81
N VAL A 200 -8.78 -19.12 13.37
CA VAL A 200 -9.72 -18.31 12.58
C VAL A 200 -9.25 -16.86 12.54
N TYR A 201 -8.96 -16.36 11.33
CA TYR A 201 -8.54 -14.98 11.12
C TYR A 201 -9.73 -14.00 11.13
N ASP A 202 -9.46 -12.75 11.51
CA ASP A 202 -10.45 -11.67 11.49
C ASP A 202 -10.61 -11.11 10.08
N SER A 203 -11.59 -11.64 9.34
CA SER A 203 -11.84 -11.28 7.95
C SER A 203 -12.13 -9.79 7.76
N GLU A 204 -12.91 -9.16 8.65
CA GLU A 204 -13.27 -7.75 8.52
C GLU A 204 -12.06 -6.83 8.75
N ARG A 205 -11.15 -7.17 9.67
CA ARG A 205 -9.90 -6.40 9.81
C ARG A 205 -9.02 -6.47 8.58
N TYR A 206 -8.98 -7.58 7.85
CA TYR A 206 -8.30 -7.64 6.56
C TYR A 206 -9.06 -6.91 5.45
N VAL A 207 -10.39 -6.92 5.47
CA VAL A 207 -11.20 -6.10 4.55
C VAL A 207 -10.91 -4.61 4.77
N ASP A 208 -10.76 -4.16 6.02
CA ASP A 208 -10.35 -2.78 6.32
C ASP A 208 -8.97 -2.44 5.73
N LEU A 209 -8.03 -3.38 5.74
CA LEU A 209 -6.73 -3.21 5.06
C LEU A 209 -6.88 -3.08 3.54
N LEU A 210 -7.74 -3.90 2.91
CA LEU A 210 -8.05 -3.77 1.47
C LEU A 210 -8.68 -2.42 1.15
N VAL A 211 -9.64 -1.98 1.96
CA VAL A 211 -10.29 -0.67 1.81
C VAL A 211 -9.27 0.44 1.94
N SER A 212 -8.42 0.41 2.97
CA SER A 212 -7.36 1.41 3.18
C SER A 212 -6.36 1.45 2.01
N SER A 213 -5.98 0.28 1.50
CA SER A 213 -5.11 0.14 0.33
C SER A 213 -5.75 0.69 -0.95
N THR A 214 -7.06 0.45 -1.15
CA THR A 214 -7.81 0.94 -2.30
C THR A 214 -8.04 2.45 -2.23
N ALA A 215 -8.39 2.97 -1.05
CA ALA A 215 -8.49 4.40 -0.80
C ALA A 215 -7.16 5.10 -1.11
N ASN A 216 -6.01 4.50 -0.76
CA ASN A 216 -4.70 5.05 -1.11
C ASN A 216 -4.50 5.23 -2.61
N LEU A 217 -5.07 4.35 -3.45
CA LEU A 217 -5.03 4.50 -4.90
C LEU A 217 -6.02 5.55 -5.40
N LEU A 218 -7.25 5.52 -4.88
CA LEU A 218 -8.39 6.20 -5.50
C LEU A 218 -8.82 7.50 -4.78
N LEU A 219 -8.15 7.90 -3.71
CA LEU A 219 -8.45 9.13 -2.97
C LEU A 219 -8.51 10.38 -3.87
N PRO A 220 -7.60 10.60 -4.84
CA PRO A 220 -7.68 11.75 -5.75
C PRO A 220 -8.94 11.77 -6.62
N PHE A 221 -9.66 10.65 -6.71
CA PHE A 221 -10.89 10.48 -7.50
C PHE A 221 -12.15 10.43 -6.62
N GLY A 222 -12.04 10.78 -5.33
CA GLY A 222 -13.18 10.88 -4.41
C GLY A 222 -13.54 9.61 -3.66
N TYR A 223 -12.70 8.57 -3.71
CA TYR A 223 -12.92 7.31 -3.00
C TYR A 223 -12.09 7.27 -1.72
N ASP A 224 -12.70 7.68 -0.61
CA ASP A 224 -12.12 7.59 0.73
C ASP A 224 -12.49 6.26 1.41
N VAL A 225 -11.91 6.03 2.60
CA VAL A 225 -12.20 4.82 3.39
C VAL A 225 -13.70 4.70 3.67
N LYS A 226 -14.38 5.81 3.98
CA LYS A 226 -15.78 5.81 4.36
C LYS A 226 -16.69 5.39 3.20
N SER A 227 -16.49 5.96 2.00
CA SER A 227 -17.29 5.65 0.82
C SER A 227 -17.04 4.22 0.34
N LEU A 228 -15.79 3.76 0.40
CA LEU A 228 -15.44 2.39 0.03
C LEU A 228 -16.00 1.36 1.02
N THR A 229 -15.88 1.57 2.33
CA THR A 229 -16.50 0.67 3.34
C THR A 229 -18.01 0.60 3.16
N ALA A 230 -18.68 1.73 2.88
CA ALA A 230 -20.11 1.73 2.62
C ALA A 230 -20.50 0.93 1.36
N SER A 231 -19.62 0.87 0.35
CA SER A 231 -19.85 0.12 -0.89
C SER A 231 -19.66 -1.41 -0.76
N LEU A 232 -19.13 -1.87 0.36
CA LEU A 232 -18.87 -3.29 0.68
C LEU A 232 -19.85 -3.89 1.70
N ARG A 233 -20.76 -3.08 2.24
CA ARG A 233 -21.86 -3.51 3.10
C ARG A 233 -23.08 -3.84 2.24
#